data_AF-A0A4U3M7F3-F1
#
_entry.id   AF-A0A4U3M7F3-F1
#
_cell.length_a   1.000
_cell.length_b   1.000
_cell.length_c   1.000
_cell.angle_alpha   90.00
_cell.angle_beta   90.00
_cell.angle_gamma   90.00
#
_symmetry.space_group_name_H-M   'P 1'
#
loop_
_entity.id
_entity.type
_entity.pdbx_description
1 polymer ?
#
loop_
_entity_poly.entity_id
_entity_poly.type
_entity_poly.pdbx_seq_one_letter_code
_entity_poly.pdbx_strand_id
1 'polypeptide(L)'
;MSHIHVDRKTLEAGAAYRNLLVSSTGLVPDEPTVVTTGCGIRAPYAQTSVRPESVTCLPCREHAAAEYLRYADQVERLSRMTGSVVTPAEAGEAATWARDTARKFAN
;
A
#
# COMPACT_ATOMS: atom_id res chain seq x y z
N MET A 1 3.17 13.97 -20.03
CA MET A 1 1.99 13.08 -20.10
C MET A 1 1.45 12.95 -18.69
N SER A 2 0.17 13.29 -18.47
CA SER A 2 -0.44 13.25 -17.13
C SER A 2 -0.72 11.79 -16.76
N HIS A 3 0.21 11.17 -16.03
CA HIS A 3 -0.03 9.86 -15.44
C HIS A 3 -0.55 9.99 -14.02
N ILE A 4 -1.37 9.04 -13.60
CA ILE A 4 -1.69 8.83 -12.19
C ILE A 4 -0.66 7.86 -11.63
N HIS A 5 -0.04 8.26 -10.54
CA HIS A 5 1.04 7.56 -9.87
C HIS A 5 0.58 6.80 -8.63
N VAL A 6 1.48 6.05 -8.04
CA VAL A 6 1.33 5.47 -6.70
C VAL A 6 2.33 6.17 -5.80
N ASP A 7 1.92 6.54 -4.59
CA ASP A 7 2.87 6.95 -3.54
C ASP A 7 3.85 5.81 -3.28
N ARG A 8 5.15 6.09 -3.16
CA ARG A 8 6.16 5.08 -2.84
C ARG A 8 5.78 4.24 -1.63
N LYS A 9 5.10 4.84 -0.64
CA LYS A 9 4.57 4.17 0.55
C LYS A 9 3.15 3.64 0.30
N THR A 10 2.97 2.82 -0.74
CA THR A 10 1.66 2.35 -1.24
C THR A 10 0.71 1.86 -0.15
N LEU A 11 1.20 1.07 0.81
CA LEU A 11 0.40 0.47 1.89
C LEU A 11 0.04 1.48 2.99
N GLU A 12 0.83 2.53 3.16
CA GLU A 12 0.62 3.59 4.16
C GLU A 12 -0.21 4.77 3.59
N ALA A 13 -0.34 4.89 2.28
CA ALA A 13 -1.02 6.00 1.62
C ALA A 13 -2.58 5.91 1.68
N GLY A 14 -3.12 4.74 2.06
CA GLY A 14 -4.55 4.46 2.08
C GLY A 14 -5.31 5.07 3.27
N ALA A 15 -6.61 5.29 3.09
CA ALA A 15 -7.49 5.78 4.16
C ALA A 15 -7.53 4.84 5.37
N ALA A 16 -7.41 3.53 5.17
CA ALA A 16 -7.36 2.55 6.25
C ALA A 16 -6.16 2.79 7.18
N TYR A 17 -4.97 3.04 6.64
CA TYR A 17 -3.77 3.32 7.43
C TYR A 17 -3.88 4.66 8.18
N ARG A 18 -4.40 5.70 7.52
CA ARG A 18 -4.66 6.99 8.17
C ARG A 18 -5.67 6.87 9.31
N ASN A 19 -6.77 6.14 9.10
CA ASN A 19 -7.76 5.89 10.14
C ASN A 19 -7.17 5.13 11.33
N LEU A 20 -6.29 4.15 11.07
CA LEU A 20 -5.57 3.43 12.12
C LEU A 20 -4.67 4.37 12.94
N LEU A 21 -3.89 5.25 12.28
CA LEU A 21 -3.07 6.25 12.97
C LEU A 21 -3.92 7.20 13.83
N VAL A 22 -5.01 7.73 13.27
CA VAL A 22 -5.93 8.61 14.00
C VAL A 22 -6.53 7.90 15.20
N SER A 23 -7.00 6.66 15.04
CA SER A 23 -7.63 5.89 16.13
C SER A 23 -6.67 5.53 17.26
N SER A 24 -5.39 5.31 16.94
CA SER A 24 -4.37 4.90 17.93
C SER A 24 -3.71 6.06 18.64
N THR A 25 -3.61 7.23 17.98
CA THR A 25 -2.87 8.39 18.52
C THR A 25 -3.76 9.58 18.86
N GLY A 26 -4.98 9.65 18.32
CA GLY A 26 -5.82 10.84 18.38
C GLY A 26 -5.33 11.99 17.49
N LEU A 27 -4.27 11.79 16.70
CA LEU A 27 -3.65 12.82 15.86
C LEU A 27 -4.07 12.66 14.39
N VAL A 28 -4.50 13.76 13.78
CA VAL A 28 -4.76 13.83 12.34
C VAL A 28 -3.51 14.35 11.64
N PRO A 29 -2.86 13.55 10.77
CA PRO A 29 -1.71 14.03 10.02
C PRO A 29 -2.15 15.03 8.95
N ASP A 30 -1.37 16.10 8.77
CA ASP A 30 -1.55 17.01 7.65
C ASP A 30 -1.41 16.27 6.32
N GLU A 31 -2.23 16.65 5.34
CA GLU A 31 -2.20 16.04 4.03
C GLU A 31 -0.97 16.53 3.25
N PRO A 32 -0.12 15.62 2.72
CA PRO A 32 1.07 16.01 1.99
C PRO A 32 0.70 16.69 0.67
N THR A 33 1.36 17.80 0.34
CA THR A 33 1.15 18.46 -0.96
C THR A 33 1.86 17.73 -2.10
N VAL A 34 3.02 17.12 -1.82
CA VAL A 34 3.89 16.43 -2.79
C VAL A 34 4.43 15.16 -2.15
N VAL A 35 4.49 14.08 -2.92
CA VAL A 35 5.05 12.79 -2.50
C VAL A 35 6.08 12.28 -3.50
N THR A 36 6.96 11.40 -3.03
CA THR A 36 7.80 10.60 -3.92
C THR A 36 7.00 9.38 -4.37
N THR A 37 6.91 9.16 -5.67
CA THR A 37 6.12 8.08 -6.25
C THR A 37 6.91 6.77 -6.32
N GLY A 38 6.21 5.66 -6.57
CA GLY A 38 6.83 4.36 -6.83
C GLY A 38 7.81 4.38 -8.01
N CYS A 39 7.58 5.24 -9.01
CA CYS A 39 8.51 5.43 -10.13
C CYS A 39 9.66 6.40 -9.84
N GLY A 40 9.77 6.92 -8.62
CA GLY A 40 10.91 7.71 -8.15
C GLY A 40 10.83 9.22 -8.43
N ILE A 41 9.75 9.72 -9.02
CA ILE A 41 9.56 11.16 -9.23
C ILE A 41 8.86 11.81 -8.04
N ARG A 42 8.96 13.14 -7.94
CA ARG A 42 8.10 13.93 -7.06
C ARG A 42 6.85 14.37 -7.82
N ALA A 43 5.68 14.06 -7.29
CA ALA A 43 4.40 14.43 -7.88
C ALA A 43 3.44 15.01 -6.81
N PRO A 44 2.50 15.89 -7.19
CA PRO A 44 1.43 16.30 -6.28
C PRO A 44 0.68 15.09 -5.73
N TYR A 45 0.32 15.10 -4.45
CA TYR A 45 -0.43 13.97 -3.85
C TYR A 45 -1.74 13.69 -4.58
N ALA A 46 -2.41 14.74 -5.06
CA ALA A 46 -3.63 14.66 -5.87
C ALA A 46 -3.45 13.91 -7.22
N GLN A 47 -2.22 13.70 -7.69
CA GLN A 47 -1.91 12.88 -8.87
C GLN A 47 -1.52 11.44 -8.51
N THR A 48 -1.81 11.00 -7.29
CA THR A 48 -1.60 9.62 -6.85
C THR A 48 -2.92 8.89 -6.59
N SER A 49 -2.89 7.57 -6.71
CA SER A 49 -4.01 6.71 -6.33
C SER A 49 -3.50 5.41 -5.74
N VAL A 50 -4.20 4.91 -4.73
CA VAL A 50 -4.02 3.56 -4.17
C VAL A 50 -4.86 2.52 -4.91
N ARG A 51 -5.77 2.96 -5.81
CA ARG A 51 -6.67 2.08 -6.55
C ARG A 51 -6.02 1.59 -7.85
N PRO A 52 -5.82 0.28 -8.06
CA PRO A 52 -5.15 -0.26 -9.24
C PRO A 52 -5.72 0.26 -10.56
N GLU A 53 -7.05 0.35 -10.68
CA GLU A 53 -7.75 0.78 -11.89
C GLU A 53 -7.52 2.26 -12.26
N SER A 54 -7.07 3.09 -11.31
CA SER A 54 -6.81 4.51 -11.56
C SER A 54 -5.37 4.80 -11.95
N VAL A 55 -4.44 3.87 -11.72
CA VAL A 55 -3.00 4.11 -11.89
C VAL A 55 -2.57 3.86 -13.33
N THR A 56 -2.10 4.91 -14.00
CA THR A 56 -1.72 4.87 -15.42
C THR A 56 -0.21 4.88 -15.66
N CYS A 57 0.60 5.04 -14.61
CA CYS A 57 2.06 4.95 -14.69
C CYS A 57 2.51 3.49 -14.53
N LEU A 58 3.00 2.84 -15.61
CA LEU A 58 3.41 1.43 -15.59
C LEU A 58 4.47 1.11 -14.51
N PRO A 59 5.57 1.87 -14.35
CA PRO A 59 6.53 1.60 -13.27
C PRO A 59 5.92 1.72 -11.86
N CYS A 60 4.91 2.59 -11.67
CA CYS A 60 4.18 2.65 -10.40
C CYS A 60 3.30 1.42 -10.17
N ARG A 61 2.72 0.84 -11.23
CA ARG A 61 1.95 -0.41 -11.13
C ARG A 61 2.85 -1.57 -10.72
N GLU A 62 4.02 -1.69 -11.34
CA GLU A 62 5.03 -2.70 -11.01
C GLU A 62 5.52 -2.55 -9.56
N HIS A 63 5.85 -1.32 -9.14
CA HIS A 63 6.23 -1.02 -7.76
C HIS A 63 5.14 -1.43 -6.78
N ALA A 64 3.88 -1.05 -7.04
CA ALA A 64 2.76 -1.39 -6.18
C ALA A 64 2.56 -2.91 -6.08
N ALA A 65 2.57 -3.62 -7.21
CA ALA A 65 2.46 -5.08 -7.22
C ALA A 65 3.56 -5.74 -6.35
N ALA A 66 4.81 -5.26 -6.48
CA ALA A 66 5.91 -5.76 -5.68
C ALA A 66 5.78 -5.46 -4.18
N GLU A 67 5.29 -4.27 -3.80
CA GLU A 67 5.01 -3.92 -2.39
C GLU A 67 3.93 -4.83 -1.79
N TYR A 68 2.83 -5.06 -2.51
CA TYR A 68 1.75 -5.95 -2.03
C TYR A 68 2.21 -7.40 -1.88
N LEU A 69 3.04 -7.91 -2.79
CA LEU A 69 3.63 -9.25 -2.65
C LEU A 69 4.57 -9.32 -1.44
N ARG A 70 5.43 -8.31 -1.25
CA ARG A 70 6.30 -8.24 -0.06
C ARG A 70 5.50 -8.20 1.23
N TYR A 71 4.38 -7.50 1.26
CA TYR A 71 3.47 -7.47 2.41
C TYR A 71 2.82 -8.83 2.68
N ALA A 72 2.36 -9.53 1.64
CA ALA A 72 1.83 -10.89 1.78
C ALA A 72 2.84 -11.82 2.45
N ASP A 73 4.10 -11.78 2.01
CA ASP A 73 5.16 -12.58 2.62
C ASP A 73 5.48 -12.13 4.05
N GLN A 74 5.42 -10.82 4.32
CA GLN A 74 5.71 -10.26 5.63
C GLN A 74 4.66 -10.68 6.66
N VAL A 75 3.37 -10.60 6.35
CA VAL A 75 2.29 -10.95 7.29
C VAL A 75 2.28 -12.44 7.60
N GLU A 76 2.55 -13.30 6.61
CA GLU A 76 2.70 -14.74 6.85
C GLU A 76 3.93 -15.09 7.69
N ARG A 77 5.04 -14.35 7.54
CA ARG A 77 6.21 -14.52 8.43
C ARG A 77 5.88 -14.09 9.85
N LEU A 78 5.19 -12.97 10.04
CA LEU A 78 4.82 -12.45 11.35
C LEU A 78 3.90 -13.41 12.12
N SER A 79 2.93 -14.07 11.47
CA SER A 79 2.04 -15.02 12.16
C SER A 79 2.73 -16.29 12.63
N ARG A 80 3.91 -16.62 12.07
CA ARG A 80 4.73 -17.77 12.49
C ARG A 80 5.66 -17.47 13.66
N MET A 81 5.78 -16.20 14.08
CA MET A 81 6.64 -15.83 15.20
C MET A 81 6.01 -16.20 16.53
N THR A 82 6.81 -16.73 17.46
CA THR A 82 6.36 -17.00 18.83
C THR A 82 5.92 -15.70 19.50
N GLY A 83 4.72 -15.72 20.10
CA GLY A 83 4.13 -14.53 20.74
C GLY A 83 3.54 -13.51 19.74
N SER A 84 3.36 -13.88 18.47
CA SER A 84 2.68 -13.03 17.51
C SER A 84 1.24 -12.76 17.91
N VAL A 85 0.83 -11.50 17.79
CA VAL A 85 -0.55 -11.06 17.96
C VAL A 85 -1.39 -11.25 16.69
N VAL A 86 -0.76 -11.60 15.57
CA VAL A 86 -1.43 -11.87 14.29
C VAL A 86 -1.66 -13.38 14.18
N THR A 87 -2.91 -13.79 14.14
CA THR A 87 -3.24 -15.22 14.00
C THR A 87 -2.92 -15.75 12.60
N PRO A 88 -2.70 -17.06 12.44
CA PRO A 88 -2.50 -17.66 11.11
C PRO A 88 -3.67 -17.41 10.14
N ALA A 89 -4.91 -17.36 10.65
CA ALA A 89 -6.10 -17.09 9.85
C ALA A 89 -6.11 -15.66 9.32
N GLU A 90 -5.92 -14.67 10.20
CA GLU A 90 -5.83 -13.25 9.82
C GLU A 90 -4.69 -13.00 8.82
N ALA A 91 -3.54 -13.65 9.04
CA ALA A 91 -2.42 -13.55 8.11
C ALA A 91 -2.75 -14.17 6.73
N GLY A 92 -3.47 -15.29 6.70
CA GLY A 92 -3.91 -15.92 5.46
C GLY A 92 -4.88 -15.03 4.67
N GLU A 93 -5.83 -14.40 5.35
CA GLU A 93 -6.76 -13.44 4.73
C GLU A 93 -6.02 -12.21 4.19
N ALA A 94 -5.14 -11.61 5.00
CA ALA A 94 -4.36 -10.45 4.60
C ALA A 94 -3.42 -10.76 3.42
N ALA A 95 -2.75 -11.91 3.43
CA ALA A 95 -1.87 -12.33 2.34
C ALA A 95 -2.64 -12.60 1.05
N THR A 96 -3.82 -13.21 1.14
CA THR A 96 -4.70 -13.46 -0.02
C THR A 96 -5.16 -12.14 -0.64
N TRP A 97 -5.68 -11.22 0.19
CA TRP A 97 -6.07 -9.88 -0.25
C TRP A 97 -4.91 -9.13 -0.94
N ALA A 98 -3.72 -9.21 -0.36
CA ALA A 98 -2.54 -8.56 -0.91
C ALA A 98 -2.12 -9.14 -2.27
N ARG A 99 -2.09 -10.46 -2.41
CA ARG A 99 -1.80 -11.13 -3.69
C ARG A 99 -2.83 -10.80 -4.77
N ASP A 100 -4.10 -10.75 -4.40
CA ASP A 100 -5.18 -10.36 -5.33
C ASP A 100 -5.05 -8.91 -5.78
N THR A 101 -4.65 -8.02 -4.85
CA THR A 101 -4.39 -6.61 -5.17
C THR A 101 -3.16 -6.45 -6.06
N ALA A 102 -2.08 -7.19 -5.78
CA ALA A 102 -0.90 -7.21 -6.63
C ALA A 102 -1.24 -7.63 -8.08
N ARG A 103 -2.07 -8.66 -8.24
CA ARG A 103 -2.55 -9.11 -9.55
C ARG A 103 -3.34 -8.03 -10.29
N LYS A 104 -4.15 -7.22 -9.58
CA LYS A 104 -4.87 -6.09 -10.19
C LYS A 104 -3.94 -4.98 -10.66
N PHE A 105 -2.79 -4.77 -10.02
CA PHE A 105 -1.77 -3.84 -10.50
C PHE A 105 -0.99 -4.39 -11.70
N ALA A 106 -0.78 -5.71 -11.76
CA ALA A 106 -0.04 -6.35 -12.84
C ALA A 106 -0.83 -6.50 -14.16
N ASN A 107 -2.15 -6.41 -14.10
CA ASN A 107 -3.04 -6.38 -15.27
C ASN A 107 -3.09 -4.99 -15.93
#